data_AF-A0A5B7URD6-F1
#
_entry.id   AF-A0A5B7URD6-F1
#
_cell.length_a   1.000
_cell.length_b   1.000
_cell.length_c   1.000
_cell.angle_alpha   90.00
_cell.angle_beta   90.00
_cell.angle_gamma   90.00
#
_symmetry.space_group_name_H-M   'P 1'
#
loop_
_entity.id
_entity.type
_entity.pdbx_description
1 polymer ?
#
loop_
_entity_poly.entity_id
_entity_poly.type
_entity_poly.pdbx_seq_one_letter_code
_entity_poly.pdbx_strand_id
1 'polypeptide(L)'
;MDRMTQRLALRVVGRELPGAECGEFRDVHVAVQRGREPEGPVRGDAPEAVWEFEVAMAPALDGTPDFRGPYVQGARGARFFYLTWGELPPGGDFAMFRRAKLFFADLPEEVLAAGAGVAELGLTDGAGMPRCAAVRPPHVAWHTG
;
A
#
# COMPACT_ATOMS: atom_id res chain seq x y z
N MET A 1 23.92 9.35 21.08
CA MET A 1 22.54 8.84 21.26
C MET A 1 22.20 8.05 20.03
N ASP A 2 22.14 6.73 20.17
CA ASP A 2 21.69 5.84 19.10
C ASP A 2 20.26 6.25 18.71
N ARG A 3 20.06 6.65 17.45
CA ARG A 3 18.73 7.01 16.96
C ARG A 3 17.96 5.70 16.81
N MET A 4 17.23 5.30 17.86
CA MET A 4 16.47 4.06 17.89
C MET A 4 15.60 3.95 16.64
N THR A 5 15.95 3.00 15.78
CA THR A 5 15.10 2.56 14.69
C THR A 5 13.95 1.78 15.31
N GLN A 6 12.73 2.26 15.11
CA GLN A 6 11.51 1.61 15.56
C GLN A 6 10.90 0.82 14.41
N ARG A 7 10.15 -0.24 14.73
CA ARG A 7 9.33 -0.96 13.74
C ARG A 7 7.94 -0.35 13.74
N LEU A 8 7.38 -0.16 12.55
CA LEU A 8 5.99 0.21 12.32
C LEU A 8 5.32 -0.96 11.60
N ALA A 9 4.37 -1.61 12.28
CA ALA A 9 3.53 -2.65 11.69
C ALA A 9 2.36 -2.01 10.94
N LEU A 10 2.12 -2.47 9.71
CA LEU A 10 1.05 -1.95 8.87
C LEU A 10 0.16 -3.09 8.40
N ARG A 11 -1.14 -2.91 8.60
CA ARG A 11 -2.20 -3.73 8.02
C ARG A 11 -2.98 -2.89 7.01
N VAL A 12 -3.11 -3.37 5.78
CA VAL A 12 -3.86 -2.69 4.71
C VAL A 12 -5.07 -3.53 4.36
N VAL A 13 -6.25 -2.90 4.35
CA VAL A 13 -7.55 -3.52 4.08
C VAL A 13 -8.21 -2.82 2.91
N GLY A 14 -8.21 -3.48 1.76
CA GLY A 14 -8.86 -3.01 0.55
C GLY A 14 -10.24 -3.66 0.37
N ARG A 15 -11.26 -2.84 0.11
CA ARG A 15 -12.62 -3.28 -0.24
C ARG A 15 -13.04 -2.69 -1.59
N GLU A 16 -14.22 -3.06 -2.08
CA GLU A 16 -14.77 -2.50 -3.34
C GLU A 16 -13.79 -2.70 -4.51
N LEU A 17 -13.33 -3.94 -4.72
CA LEU A 17 -12.39 -4.26 -5.79
C LEU A 17 -13.07 -4.14 -7.18
N PRO A 18 -12.30 -3.84 -8.25
CA PRO A 18 -12.85 -3.51 -9.57
C PRO A 18 -13.40 -4.70 -10.36
N GLY A 19 -13.34 -5.92 -9.82
CA GLY A 19 -13.63 -7.17 -10.52
C GLY A 19 -12.37 -7.80 -11.13
N ALA A 20 -12.44 -9.09 -11.47
CA ALA A 20 -11.38 -9.79 -12.19
C ALA A 20 -11.26 -9.34 -13.66
N GLU A 21 -12.25 -8.60 -14.16
CA GLU A 21 -12.23 -7.96 -15.47
C GLU A 21 -12.58 -6.48 -15.29
N CYS A 22 -11.73 -5.57 -15.76
CA CYS A 22 -12.01 -4.13 -15.74
C CYS A 22 -11.40 -3.46 -16.98
N GLY A 23 -12.23 -2.83 -17.81
CA GLY A 23 -11.80 -2.32 -19.12
C GLY A 23 -11.25 -3.43 -20.01
N GLU A 24 -10.02 -3.24 -20.51
CA GLU A 24 -9.33 -4.23 -21.35
C GLU A 24 -8.64 -5.36 -20.55
N PHE A 25 -8.45 -5.18 -19.24
CA PHE A 25 -7.68 -6.12 -18.42
C PHE A 25 -8.52 -7.33 -17.99
N ARG A 26 -7.86 -8.49 -17.88
CA ARG A 26 -8.42 -9.77 -17.44
C ARG A 26 -7.53 -10.38 -16.35
N ASP A 27 -8.10 -11.31 -15.58
CA ASP A 27 -7.42 -11.91 -14.43
C ASP A 27 -6.75 -10.86 -13.53
N VAL A 28 -7.48 -9.77 -13.27
CA VAL A 28 -6.97 -8.61 -12.52
C VAL A 28 -6.70 -9.03 -11.08
N HIS A 29 -5.51 -8.68 -10.59
CA HIS A 29 -5.11 -8.85 -9.19
C HIS A 29 -4.50 -7.56 -8.65
N VAL A 30 -4.59 -7.40 -7.33
CA VAL A 30 -3.90 -6.37 -6.57
C VAL A 30 -2.91 -7.01 -5.60
N ALA A 31 -1.76 -6.38 -5.39
CA ALA A 31 -0.75 -6.83 -4.43
C ALA A 31 -0.10 -5.61 -3.75
N VAL A 32 0.54 -5.82 -2.60
CA VAL A 32 1.50 -4.84 -2.08
C VAL A 32 2.84 -5.01 -2.82
N GLN A 33 3.56 -3.93 -3.13
CA GLN A 33 4.86 -4.06 -3.80
C GLN A 33 6.00 -4.19 -2.78
N ARG A 34 6.79 -5.27 -2.88
CA ARG A 34 8.03 -5.49 -2.12
C ARG A 34 9.23 -5.39 -3.06
N GLY A 35 10.01 -4.33 -2.94
CA GLY A 35 11.09 -4.02 -3.87
C GLY A 35 10.52 -3.73 -5.26
N ARG A 36 10.68 -4.67 -6.20
CA ARG A 36 10.08 -4.61 -7.55
C ARG A 36 8.94 -5.61 -7.77
N GLU A 37 8.77 -6.54 -6.83
CA GLU A 37 7.85 -7.67 -6.98
C GLU A 37 6.48 -7.37 -6.34
N PRO A 38 5.38 -7.86 -6.93
CA PRO A 38 4.10 -7.93 -6.26
C PRO A 38 4.15 -9.03 -5.18
N GLU A 39 3.65 -8.75 -3.98
CA GLU A 39 3.57 -9.69 -2.88
C GLU A 39 2.12 -9.84 -2.40
N GLY A 40 1.69 -11.10 -2.20
CA GLY A 40 0.33 -11.44 -1.78
C GLY A 40 -0.74 -10.98 -2.78
N PRO A 41 -0.71 -11.40 -4.06
CA PRO A 41 -1.74 -11.02 -5.02
C PRO A 41 -3.12 -11.53 -4.56
N VAL A 42 -4.11 -10.64 -4.60
CA VAL A 42 -5.53 -10.89 -4.33
C VAL A 42 -6.29 -10.64 -5.62
N ARG A 43 -7.16 -11.58 -6.00
CA ARG A 43 -8.00 -11.43 -7.19
C ARG A 43 -8.93 -10.22 -7.08
N GLY A 44 -9.13 -9.53 -8.19
CA GLY A 44 -9.97 -8.34 -8.30
C GLY A 44 -11.46 -8.58 -8.03
N ASP A 45 -11.91 -9.83 -7.99
CA ASP A 45 -13.28 -10.24 -7.64
C ASP A 45 -13.41 -10.76 -6.19
N ALA A 46 -12.33 -10.70 -5.40
CA ALA A 46 -12.39 -11.04 -3.98
C ALA A 46 -13.21 -10.01 -3.18
N PRO A 47 -13.87 -10.41 -2.08
CA PRO A 47 -14.63 -9.49 -1.23
C PRO A 47 -13.75 -8.47 -0.52
N GLU A 48 -12.50 -8.84 -0.21
CA GLU A 48 -11.52 -8.01 0.50
C GLU A 48 -10.11 -8.44 0.12
N ALA A 49 -9.16 -7.49 0.17
CA ALA A 49 -7.74 -7.73 0.09
C ALA A 49 -7.04 -7.25 1.36
N VAL A 50 -6.24 -8.13 1.98
CA VAL A 50 -5.55 -7.84 3.25
C VAL A 50 -4.07 -8.13 3.12
N TRP A 51 -3.24 -7.17 3.53
CA TRP A 51 -1.80 -7.33 3.63
C TRP A 51 -1.30 -6.85 4.98
N GLU A 52 -0.31 -7.55 5.51
CA GLU A 52 0.39 -7.17 6.73
C GLU A 52 1.89 -7.15 6.46
N PHE A 53 2.55 -6.05 6.83
CA PHE A 53 3.99 -5.90 6.65
C PHE A 53 4.58 -4.89 7.63
N GLU A 54 5.90 -4.95 7.79
CA GLU A 54 6.65 -4.03 8.66
C GLU A 54 7.54 -3.10 7.85
N VAL A 55 7.68 -1.87 8.35
CA VAL A 55 8.69 -0.91 7.90
C VAL A 55 9.51 -0.41 9.09
N ALA A 56 10.74 -0.01 8.82
CA ALA A 56 11.60 0.63 9.80
C ALA A 56 11.36 2.15 9.78
N MET A 57 11.15 2.74 10.95
CA MET A 57 11.00 4.17 11.16
C MET A 57 12.21 4.68 11.96
N ALA A 58 12.87 5.72 11.46
CA ALA A 58 13.99 6.36 12.16
C ALA A 58 13.92 7.88 11.96
N PRO A 59 14.37 8.68 12.95
CA PRO A 59 14.36 10.13 12.79
C PRO A 59 15.39 10.59 11.74
N ALA A 60 14.94 11.43 10.81
CA ALA A 60 15.75 12.20 9.88
C ALA A 60 16.51 13.33 10.61
N LEU A 61 17.45 13.98 9.91
CA LEU A 61 18.33 14.99 10.52
C LEU A 61 17.55 16.16 11.14
N ASP A 62 16.43 16.53 10.54
CA ASP A 62 15.50 17.57 10.99
C ASP A 62 14.49 17.10 12.06
N GLY A 63 14.60 15.84 12.52
CA GLY A 63 13.71 15.26 13.52
C GLY A 63 12.44 14.63 12.95
N THR A 64 12.17 14.76 11.65
CA THR A 64 10.99 14.13 11.01
C THR A 64 11.17 12.61 10.87
N PRO A 65 10.10 11.81 10.81
CA PRO A 65 10.21 10.38 10.52
C PRO A 65 10.73 10.11 9.09
N ASP A 66 11.74 9.25 8.94
CA ASP A 66 12.14 8.63 7.68
C ASP A 66 11.85 7.12 7.75
N PHE A 67 11.28 6.60 6.67
CA PHE A 67 10.84 5.21 6.56
C PHE A 67 11.80 4.43 5.67
N ARG A 68 12.04 3.17 6.02
CA ARG A 68 12.97 2.28 5.31
C ARG A 68 12.42 0.86 5.29
N GLY A 69 12.96 0.07 4.36
CA GLY A 69 12.59 -1.32 4.19
C GLY A 69 12.12 -1.61 2.77
N PRO A 70 11.85 -2.87 2.46
CA PRO A 70 11.58 -3.31 1.10
C PRO A 70 10.23 -2.87 0.56
N TYR A 71 9.26 -2.54 1.42
CA TYR A 71 7.97 -1.95 1.03
C TYR A 71 8.04 -0.44 0.80
N VAL A 72 9.14 0.20 1.20
CA VAL A 72 9.28 1.66 1.16
C VAL A 72 9.87 2.10 -0.17
N GLN A 73 9.20 3.06 -0.79
CA GLN A 73 9.51 3.65 -2.08
C GLN A 73 9.59 5.18 -1.95
N GLY A 74 10.09 5.83 -3.00
CA GLY A 74 10.21 7.29 -3.07
C GLY A 74 11.44 7.84 -2.35
N ALA A 75 11.69 9.14 -2.50
CA ALA A 75 12.79 9.83 -1.84
C ALA A 75 12.47 10.10 -0.35
N ARG A 76 13.51 10.40 0.45
CA ARG A 76 13.31 10.89 1.83
C ARG A 76 12.39 12.12 1.82
N GLY A 77 11.45 12.20 2.77
CA GLY A 77 10.42 13.24 2.83
C GLY A 77 9.20 13.00 1.93
N ALA A 78 9.28 12.06 0.99
CA ALA A 78 8.18 11.65 0.11
C ALA A 78 8.06 10.13 0.04
N ARG A 79 8.21 9.47 1.19
CA ARG A 79 8.15 8.01 1.30
C ARG A 79 6.70 7.51 1.15
N PHE A 80 6.52 6.41 0.45
CA PHE A 80 5.24 5.73 0.26
C PHE A 80 5.45 4.23 0.06
N PHE A 81 4.38 3.45 0.10
CA PHE A 81 4.35 2.08 -0.43
C PHE A 81 3.36 1.99 -1.60
N TYR A 82 3.52 0.98 -2.45
CA TYR A 82 2.63 0.76 -3.58
C TYR A 82 1.60 -0.33 -3.27
N LEU A 83 0.36 -0.08 -3.68
CA LEU A 83 -0.52 -1.13 -4.17
C LEU A 83 -0.33 -1.23 -5.69
N THR A 84 -0.17 -2.43 -6.20
CA THR A 84 0.11 -2.69 -7.61
C THR A 84 -0.95 -3.59 -8.22
N TRP A 85 -1.42 -3.21 -9.40
CA TRP A 85 -2.42 -3.91 -10.19
C TRP A 85 -1.75 -4.57 -11.39
N GLY A 86 -2.16 -5.79 -11.69
CA GLY A 86 -1.66 -6.55 -12.82
C GLY A 86 -2.61 -7.64 -13.23
N GLU A 87 -2.42 -8.12 -14.45
CA GLU A 87 -3.03 -9.36 -14.94
C GLU A 87 -2.17 -10.51 -14.42
N LEU A 88 -2.82 -11.54 -13.85
CA LEU A 88 -2.14 -12.75 -13.38
C LEU A 88 -2.99 -13.98 -13.78
N PRO A 89 -2.85 -14.42 -15.05
CA PRO A 89 -3.56 -15.60 -15.52
C PRO A 89 -3.02 -16.87 -14.83
N PRO A 90 -3.82 -17.96 -14.75
CA PRO A 90 -3.38 -19.21 -14.15
C PRO A 90 -2.07 -19.73 -14.76
N GLY A 91 -1.03 -19.90 -13.92
CA GLY A 91 0.29 -20.38 -14.34
C GLY A 91 1.14 -19.35 -15.09
N GLY A 92 0.69 -18.10 -15.20
CA GLY A 92 1.45 -17.02 -15.80
C GLY A 92 2.16 -16.14 -14.76
N ASP A 93 2.92 -15.16 -15.27
CA ASP A 93 3.57 -14.13 -14.48
C ASP A 93 2.65 -12.93 -14.25
N PHE A 94 2.92 -12.15 -13.19
CA PHE A 94 2.18 -10.93 -12.91
C PHE A 94 2.59 -9.81 -13.88
N ALA A 95 1.70 -9.44 -14.78
CA ALA A 95 1.89 -8.35 -15.72
C ALA A 95 1.30 -7.05 -15.16
N MET A 96 2.14 -6.24 -14.50
CA MET A 96 1.72 -4.94 -13.93
C MET A 96 1.22 -3.98 -15.01
N PHE A 97 0.05 -3.37 -14.79
CA PHE A 97 -0.46 -2.30 -15.65
C PHE A 97 -0.76 -0.98 -14.91
N ARG A 98 -0.89 -0.99 -13.57
CA ARG A 98 -1.29 0.21 -12.82
C ARG A 98 -0.84 0.15 -11.36
N ARG A 99 -0.67 1.31 -10.69
CA ARG A 99 -0.26 1.39 -9.27
C ARG A 99 -0.91 2.56 -8.53
N ALA A 100 -1.07 2.39 -7.22
CA ALA A 100 -1.49 3.41 -6.26
C ALA A 100 -0.42 3.59 -5.17
N LYS A 101 -0.20 4.83 -4.72
CA LYS A 101 0.79 5.21 -3.70
C LYS A 101 0.06 5.60 -2.42
N LEU A 102 0.38 4.94 -1.31
CA LEU A 102 -0.04 5.36 0.02
C LEU A 102 1.17 5.95 0.74
N PHE A 103 1.08 7.22 1.10
CA PHE A 103 2.22 7.95 1.65
C PHE A 103 2.28 7.83 3.16
N PHE A 104 3.48 7.56 3.69
CA PHE A 104 3.68 7.52 5.14
C PHE A 104 3.50 8.89 5.80
N ALA A 105 3.59 9.98 5.02
CA ALA A 105 3.32 11.33 5.50
C ALA A 105 1.84 11.58 5.85
N ASP A 106 0.92 10.68 5.46
CA ASP A 106 -0.50 10.77 5.85
C ASP A 106 -0.82 9.94 7.10
N LEU A 107 0.15 9.25 7.70
CA LEU A 107 -0.05 8.51 8.94
C LEU A 107 -0.30 9.50 10.09
N PRO A 108 -1.39 9.34 10.85
CA PRO A 108 -1.63 10.14 12.04
C PRO A 108 -0.53 9.94 13.10
N GLU A 109 -0.30 10.95 13.93
CA GLU A 109 0.74 10.90 14.98
C GLU A 109 0.49 9.75 15.97
N GLU A 110 -0.78 9.49 16.29
CA GLU A 110 -1.20 8.38 17.14
C GLU A 110 -0.84 7.00 16.57
N VAL A 111 -0.86 6.83 15.25
CA VAL A 111 -0.43 5.60 14.57
C VAL A 111 1.08 5.44 14.66
N LEU A 112 1.82 6.53 14.45
CA LEU A 112 3.28 6.54 14.57
C LEU A 112 3.72 6.24 16.01
N ALA A 113 3.04 6.83 17.00
CA ALA A 113 3.32 6.63 18.41
C ALA A 113 2.99 5.21 18.89
N ALA A 114 1.91 4.61 18.36
CA ALA A 114 1.55 3.22 18.64
C ALA A 114 2.51 2.20 18.00
N GLY A 115 3.19 2.57 16.92
CA GLY A 115 4.03 1.65 16.15
C GLY A 115 3.23 0.61 15.35
N ALA A 116 1.92 0.79 15.24
CA ALA A 116 1.01 -0.09 14.52
C ALA A 116 -0.14 0.72 13.88
N GLY A 117 -0.39 0.48 12.60
CA GLY A 117 -1.41 1.19 11.83
C GLY A 117 -2.23 0.30 10.91
N VAL A 118 -3.52 0.61 10.79
CA VAL A 118 -4.45 -0.02 9.84
C VAL A 118 -4.88 1.01 8.81
N ALA A 119 -4.68 0.73 7.53
CA ALA A 119 -5.22 1.49 6.41
C ALA A 119 -6.46 0.80 5.84
N GLU A 120 -7.58 1.51 5.75
CA GLU A 120 -8.78 1.06 5.04
C GLU A 120 -9.05 1.91 3.81
N LEU A 121 -9.32 1.29 2.66
CA LEU A 121 -9.61 2.00 1.41
C LEU A 121 -10.50 1.20 0.45
N GLY A 122 -11.31 1.93 -0.33
CA GLY A 122 -11.93 1.40 -1.55
C GLY A 122 -10.89 1.27 -2.66
N LEU A 123 -10.89 0.14 -3.38
CA LEU A 123 -9.90 -0.20 -4.39
C LEU A 123 -10.35 0.08 -5.84
N THR A 124 -11.58 0.56 -6.01
CA THR A 124 -12.12 1.06 -7.28
C THR A 124 -12.16 2.60 -7.29
N ASP A 125 -11.90 3.19 -8.45
CA ASP A 125 -12.05 4.63 -8.69
C ASP A 125 -13.43 4.99 -9.25
N GLY A 126 -13.71 6.29 -9.43
CA GLY A 126 -15.01 6.77 -9.91
C GLY A 126 -15.38 6.34 -11.34
N ALA A 127 -14.43 5.79 -12.10
CA ALA A 127 -14.66 5.25 -13.44
C ALA A 127 -14.85 3.71 -13.44
N GLY A 128 -14.92 3.07 -12.26
CA GLY A 128 -14.98 1.62 -12.17
C GLY A 128 -13.64 0.94 -12.44
N MET A 129 -12.54 1.69 -12.48
CA MET A 129 -11.20 1.16 -12.74
C MET A 129 -10.41 1.00 -11.44
N PRO A 130 -9.31 0.23 -11.45
CA PRO A 130 -8.52 0.05 -10.24
C PRO A 130 -7.95 1.38 -9.74
N ARG A 131 -8.08 1.63 -8.43
CA ARG A 131 -7.59 2.86 -7.81
C ARG A 131 -6.09 3.01 -8.02
N CYS A 132 -5.65 4.20 -8.41
CA CYS A 132 -4.25 4.47 -8.77
C CYS A 132 -3.77 5.86 -8.33
N ALA A 133 -2.56 6.22 -8.78
CA ALA A 133 -1.91 7.50 -8.48
C ALA A 133 -1.68 7.69 -6.97
N ALA A 134 -1.92 8.88 -6.41
CA ALA A 134 -1.77 9.13 -4.98
C ALA A 134 -3.09 8.86 -4.25
N VAL A 135 -3.08 7.93 -3.30
CA VAL A 135 -4.21 7.68 -2.39
C VAL A 135 -3.88 8.37 -1.08
N ARG A 136 -4.66 9.41 -0.76
CA ARG A 136 -4.53 10.26 0.42
C ARG A 136 -5.90 10.31 1.12
N PRO A 137 -6.01 10.68 2.41
CA PRO A 137 -7.30 10.97 3.02
C PRO A 137 -8.13 11.98 2.16
N PRO A 138 -9.46 11.81 2.04
CA PRO A 138 -10.31 10.82 2.72
C PRO A 138 -10.40 9.45 1.98
N HIS A 139 -9.63 9.24 0.91
CA HIS A 139 -9.67 8.02 0.11
C HIS A 139 -8.98 6.81 0.75
N VAL A 140 -8.24 7.04 1.84
CA VAL A 140 -7.75 6.04 2.78
C VAL A 140 -8.01 6.56 4.19
N ALA A 141 -8.54 5.70 5.06
CA ALA A 141 -8.69 5.95 6.49
C ALA A 141 -7.57 5.22 7.23
N TRP A 142 -6.97 5.89 8.22
CA TRP A 142 -5.91 5.33 9.05
C TRP A 142 -6.39 5.22 10.50
N HIS A 143 -6.06 4.10 11.14
CA HIS A 143 -6.39 3.81 12.53
C HIS A 143 -5.18 3.20 13.23
N THR A 144 -5.09 3.33 14.54
CA THR A 144 -4.13 2.56 15.35
C THR A 144 -4.48 1.08 15.30
N GLY A 145 -3.47 0.23 15.12
CA GLY A 145 -3.60 -1.23 15.13
C GLY A 145 -3.57 -1.85 16.52
#